data_AF-A0A392ME87-F1
#
_entry.id   AF-A0A392ME87-F1
#
_cell.length_a   1.000
_cell.length_b   1.000
_cell.length_c   1.000
_cell.angle_alpha   90.00
_cell.angle_beta   90.00
_cell.angle_gamma   90.00
#
_symmetry.space_group_name_H-M   'P 1'
#
loop_
_entity.id
_entity.type
_entity.pdbx_description
1 polymer ?
#
loop_
_entity_poly.entity_id
_entity_poly.type
_entity_poly.pdbx_seq_one_letter_code
_entity_poly.pdbx_strand_id
1 'polypeptide(L)'
;QIVYDKDSFKNDDFMGEAEIDIQPLVSAAKAYEKSSINESMQLGKWVASGDNTLVKDGIISLEEGKVRQEISLRLQHVERGVLEIELECVPLTQ
;
A
#
# COMPACT_ATOMS: atom_id res chain seq x y z
N GLN A 1 2.95 -6.19 7.12
CA GLN A 1 3.90 -5.30 7.80
C GLN A 1 3.75 -5.40 9.29
N ILE A 2 4.87 -5.55 10.00
CA ILE A 2 4.91 -5.63 11.46
C ILE A 2 5.82 -4.51 11.96
N VAL A 3 5.44 -3.84 13.04
CA VAL A 3 6.17 -2.72 13.65
C VAL A 3 6.71 -3.15 15.01
N TYR A 4 7.94 -2.75 15.30
CA TYR A 4 8.62 -3.01 16.57
C TYR A 4 9.33 -1.75 17.06
N ASP A 5 9.40 -1.58 18.39
CA ASP A 5 10.31 -0.61 19.01
C ASP A 5 11.69 -1.24 19.18
N LYS A 6 12.73 -0.52 18.79
CA LYS A 6 14.09 -1.06 18.82
C LYS A 6 14.73 -0.78 20.16
N ASP A 7 15.02 -1.85 20.90
CA ASP A 7 15.68 -1.78 22.19
C ASP A 7 17.17 -2.17 22.09
N SER A 8 18.02 -1.50 22.89
CA SER A 8 19.48 -1.72 22.81
C SER A 8 19.97 -2.88 23.69
N PHE A 9 19.28 -3.18 24.79
CA PHE A 9 19.70 -4.17 25.79
C PHE A 9 18.58 -5.14 26.18
N LYS A 10 17.42 -5.05 25.51
CA LYS A 10 16.25 -5.91 25.68
C LYS A 10 15.78 -6.38 24.31
N ASN A 11 14.80 -7.28 24.30
CA ASN A 11 14.13 -7.66 23.07
C ASN A 11 13.19 -6.53 22.62
N ASP A 12 13.08 -6.35 21.31
CA ASP A 12 12.20 -5.36 20.70
C ASP A 12 10.71 -5.62 21.04
N ASP A 13 10.00 -4.56 21.43
CA ASP A 13 8.58 -4.64 21.79
C ASP A 13 7.70 -4.57 20.54
N PHE A 14 6.68 -5.44 20.46
CA PHE A 14 5.72 -5.44 19.36
C PHE A 14 4.82 -4.19 19.41
N MET A 15 4.72 -3.49 18.27
CA MET A 15 3.96 -2.24 18.13
C MET A 15 2.80 -2.35 17.12
N GLY A 16 2.40 -3.56 16.73
CA GLY A 16 1.26 -3.80 15.87
C GLY A 16 1.61 -4.29 14.47
N GLU A 17 0.58 -4.71 13.75
CA GLU A 17 0.72 -5.26 12.39
C GLU A 17 -0.39 -4.80 11.45
N ALA A 18 -0.13 -4.84 10.15
CA ALA A 18 -1.12 -4.58 9.11
C ALA A 18 -0.82 -5.42 7.86
N GLU A 19 -1.85 -5.95 7.23
CA GLU A 19 -1.75 -6.64 5.95
C GLU A 19 -2.08 -5.70 4.78
N ILE A 20 -1.45 -5.95 3.63
CA ILE A 20 -1.62 -5.18 2.41
C ILE A 20 -2.04 -6.14 1.31
N ASP A 21 -3.21 -5.91 0.71
CA ASP A 21 -3.61 -6.58 -0.52
C ASP A 21 -3.00 -5.83 -1.72
N ILE A 22 -2.02 -6.46 -2.37
CA ILE A 22 -1.35 -5.93 -3.56
C ILE A 22 -2.08 -6.28 -4.87
N GLN A 23 -3.10 -7.14 -4.84
CA GLN A 23 -3.81 -7.55 -6.06
C GLN A 23 -4.41 -6.37 -6.83
N PRO A 24 -5.02 -5.35 -6.20
CA PRO A 24 -5.50 -4.16 -6.89
C PRO A 24 -4.39 -3.43 -7.65
N LEU A 25 -3.23 -3.22 -7.03
CA LEU A 25 -2.07 -2.57 -7.64
C LEU A 25 -1.53 -3.36 -8.85
N VAL A 26 -1.33 -4.67 -8.67
CA VAL A 26 -0.81 -5.54 -9.74
C VAL A 26 -1.79 -5.62 -10.92
N SER A 27 -3.09 -5.67 -10.64
CA SER A 27 -4.12 -5.68 -11.68
C SER A 27 -4.11 -4.39 -12.49
N ALA A 28 -4.00 -3.24 -11.81
CA ALA A 28 -3.89 -1.94 -12.46
C ALA A 28 -2.62 -1.82 -13.31
N ALA A 29 -1.47 -2.27 -12.79
CA ALA A 29 -0.20 -2.25 -13.52
C ALA A 29 -0.25 -3.08 -14.81
N LYS A 30 -0.78 -4.31 -14.73
CA LYS A 30 -0.95 -5.18 -15.91
C LYS A 30 -1.92 -4.60 -16.95
N ALA A 31 -2.94 -3.87 -16.52
CA ALA A 31 -3.86 -3.19 -17.44
C ALA A 31 -3.17 -2.01 -18.12
N TYR A 32 -2.38 -1.24 -17.38
CA TYR A 32 -1.58 -0.13 -17.90
C TYR A 32 -0.54 -0.59 -18.93
N GLU A 33 0.19 -1.68 -18.69
CA GLU A 33 1.18 -2.25 -19.63
C GLU A 33 0.57 -2.58 -21.02
N LYS A 34 -0.73 -2.84 -21.08
CA LYS A 34 -1.46 -3.13 -22.32
C LYS A 34 -2.14 -1.90 -22.93
N SER A 35 -2.03 -0.75 -22.28
CA SER A 35 -2.68 0.49 -22.67
C SER A 35 -1.73 1.39 -23.46
N SER A 36 -2.29 2.38 -24.17
CA SER A 36 -1.53 3.47 -24.81
C SER A 36 -1.65 4.79 -24.04
N ILE A 37 -2.06 4.71 -22.78
CA ILE A 37 -2.31 5.87 -21.92
C ILE A 37 -0.97 6.34 -21.37
N ASN A 38 -0.65 7.62 -21.49
CA ASN A 38 0.57 8.21 -20.93
C ASN A 38 0.27 9.40 -20.01
N GLU A 39 -1.01 9.75 -19.85
CA GLU A 39 -1.44 10.86 -19.00
C GLU A 39 -1.66 10.38 -17.57
N SER A 40 -1.38 11.26 -16.61
CA SER A 40 -1.60 10.95 -15.21
C SER A 40 -3.09 10.78 -14.92
N MET A 41 -3.46 9.67 -14.31
CA MET A 41 -4.86 9.39 -13.98
C MET A 41 -5.00 8.38 -12.83
N GLN A 42 -6.17 8.36 -12.21
CA GLN A 42 -6.53 7.31 -11.28
C GLN A 42 -6.86 6.02 -12.04
N LEU A 43 -6.15 4.93 -11.73
CA LEU A 43 -6.34 3.60 -12.31
C LEU A 43 -7.33 2.75 -11.52
N GLY A 44 -7.47 3.02 -10.22
CA GLY A 44 -8.33 2.25 -9.35
C GLY A 44 -8.24 2.69 -7.89
N LYS A 45 -8.77 1.83 -7.01
CA LYS A 45 -8.68 2.00 -5.56
C LYS A 45 -8.87 0.68 -4.84
N TRP A 46 -8.23 0.56 -3.67
CA TRP A 46 -8.57 -0.42 -2.65
C TRP A 46 -9.54 0.24 -1.66
N VAL A 47 -10.79 -0.22 -1.64
CA VAL A 47 -11.86 0.45 -0.89
C VAL A 47 -11.73 0.15 0.60
N ALA A 48 -11.78 1.19 1.44
CA ALA A 48 -11.82 1.01 2.88
C ALA A 48 -13.17 0.40 3.29
N SER A 49 -13.12 -0.62 4.14
CA SER A 49 -14.32 -1.28 4.67
C SER A 49 -14.13 -1.60 6.15
N GLY A 50 -15.23 -1.97 6.83
CA GLY A 50 -15.15 -2.43 8.22
C GLY A 50 -14.38 -3.76 8.38
N ASP A 51 -14.13 -4.45 7.28
CA ASP A 51 -13.49 -5.77 7.25
C ASP A 51 -11.98 -5.69 6.92
N ASN A 52 -11.46 -4.50 6.60
CA ASN A 52 -10.04 -4.30 6.29
C ASN A 52 -9.39 -3.23 7.17
N THR A 53 -8.07 -3.12 7.05
CA THR A 53 -7.24 -2.24 7.90
C THR A 53 -7.14 -0.81 7.37
N LEU A 54 -7.76 -0.49 6.23
CA LEU A 54 -7.62 0.82 5.61
C LEU A 54 -8.31 1.91 6.44
N VAL A 55 -7.61 3.01 6.64
CA VAL A 55 -8.17 4.22 7.27
C VAL A 55 -8.96 5.06 6.25
N LYS A 56 -8.57 4.99 4.97
CA LYS A 56 -9.20 5.65 3.82
C LYS A 56 -8.98 4.79 2.56
N ASP A 57 -9.75 5.05 1.51
CA ASP A 57 -9.56 4.40 0.20
C ASP A 57 -8.09 4.52 -0.25
N GLY A 58 -7.48 3.38 -0.57
CA GLY A 58 -6.11 3.31 -1.08
C GLY A 58 -6.08 3.58 -2.57
N ILE A 59 -5.73 4.79 -2.98
CA ILE A 59 -5.83 5.25 -4.37
C ILE A 59 -4.69 4.66 -5.20
N ILE A 60 -5.01 4.14 -6.38
CA ILE A 60 -4.02 3.67 -7.36
C ILE A 60 -3.98 4.66 -8.52
N SER A 61 -2.81 5.25 -8.78
CA SER A 61 -2.61 6.26 -9.81
C SER A 61 -1.51 5.86 -10.80
N LEU A 62 -1.62 6.39 -12.01
CA LEU A 62 -0.54 6.48 -12.98
C LEU A 62 0.06 7.88 -12.88
N GLU A 63 1.32 7.99 -12.51
CA GLU A 63 2.04 9.26 -12.41
C GLU A 63 3.44 9.08 -12.97
N GLU A 64 3.85 9.96 -13.90
CA GLU A 64 5.19 9.90 -14.51
C GLU A 64 5.52 8.53 -15.14
N GLY A 65 4.50 7.86 -15.72
CA GLY A 65 4.65 6.53 -16.30
C GLY A 65 4.76 5.38 -15.27
N LYS A 66 4.56 5.68 -13.98
CA LYS A 66 4.67 4.72 -12.87
C LYS A 66 3.30 4.46 -12.27
N VAL A 67 3.02 3.20 -11.97
CA VAL A 67 1.80 2.80 -11.29
C VAL A 67 2.07 2.77 -9.79
N ARG A 68 1.43 3.68 -9.05
CA ARG A 68 1.59 3.87 -7.61
C ARG A 68 0.29 3.60 -6.86
N GLN A 69 0.42 3.20 -5.60
CA GLN A 69 -0.70 3.10 -4.68
C GLN A 69 -0.36 3.75 -3.34
N GLU A 70 -1.16 4.73 -2.93
CA GLU A 70 -1.09 5.32 -1.60
C GLU A 70 -2.08 4.64 -0.65
N ILE A 71 -1.61 4.14 0.48
CA ILE A 71 -2.45 3.49 1.50
C ILE A 71 -2.16 4.02 2.90
N SER A 72 -3.21 4.07 3.72
CA SER A 72 -3.10 4.35 5.15
C SER A 72 -3.72 3.19 5.91
N LEU A 73 -2.93 2.50 6.72
CA LEU A 73 -3.31 1.26 7.39
C LEU A 73 -3.32 1.46 8.89
N ARG A 74 -4.41 1.09 9.55
CA ARG A 74 -4.50 1.02 11.00
C ARG A 74 -3.82 -0.25 11.47
N LEU A 75 -2.84 -0.09 12.37
CA LEU A 75 -2.19 -1.22 13.01
C LEU A 75 -3.20 -2.00 13.87
N GLN A 76 -3.12 -3.31 13.78
CA GLN A 76 -3.87 -4.28 14.57
C GLN A 76 -3.03 -4.76 15.76
N HIS A 77 -3.69 -5.31 16.77
CA HIS A 77 -3.07 -5.85 17.98
C HIS A 77 -2.24 -4.84 18.78
N VAL A 78 -2.53 -3.54 18.62
CA VAL A 78 -1.92 -2.43 19.37
C VAL A 78 -3.00 -1.40 19.71
N GLU A 79 -2.78 -0.59 20.75
CA GLU A 79 -3.75 0.42 21.19
C GLU A 79 -4.03 1.49 20.12
N ARG A 80 -3.00 1.86 19.36
CA ARG A 80 -3.06 2.90 18.32
C ARG A 80 -1.86 2.81 17.39
N GLY A 81 -2.05 3.26 16.17
CA GLY A 81 -0.99 3.39 15.18
C GLY A 81 -1.55 3.38 13.76
N VAL A 82 -0.96 4.20 12.90
CA VAL A 82 -1.29 4.24 11.47
C VAL A 82 0.02 4.22 10.70
N LEU A 83 0.10 3.38 9.68
CA LEU A 83 1.17 3.37 8.68
C LEU A 83 0.69 4.06 7.42
N GLU A 84 1.43 5.06 6.97
CA GLU A 84 1.27 5.66 5.64
C GLU A 84 2.34 5.07 4.71
N ILE A 85 1.91 4.49 3.60
CA ILE A 85 2.77 3.74 2.69
C ILE A 85 2.42 4.13 1.25
N GLU A 86 3.45 4.33 0.44
CA GLU A 86 3.35 4.37 -1.02
C GLU A 86 3.99 3.11 -1.59
N LEU A 87 3.31 2.46 -2.53
CA LEU A 87 3.81 1.31 -3.27
C LEU A 87 3.97 1.67 -4.74
N GLU A 88 5.11 1.38 -5.34
CA GLU A 88 5.36 1.53 -6.78
C GLU A 88 5.48 0.13 -7.41
N CYS A 89 4.73 -0.12 -8.49
CA CYS A 89 4.86 -1.35 -9.26
C CYS A 89 5.90 -1.16 -10.37
N VAL A 90 7.01 -1.92 -10.31
CA VAL A 90 8.11 -1.83 -11.27
C VAL A 90 8.05 -2.99 -12.26
N PRO A 91 8.11 -2.73 -13.58
CA PRO A 91 8.18 -3.78 -14.61
C PRO A 91 9.43 -4.65 -14.48
N LEU A 92 9.33 -5.93 -14.86
CA LEU A 92 10.46 -6.87 -14.82
C LEU A 92 11.41 -6.74 -16.03
N THR A 93 10.96 -6.11 -17.12
CA THR A 93 11.80 -5.85 -18.31
C THR A 93 12.63 -4.59 -18.07
N GLN A 94 13.91 -4.78 -17.70
CA GLN A 94 14.96 -3.77 -17.82
C GLN A 94 15.66 -3.86 -19.18
#